data_AF-A0A8T3MCK7-F1
#
_entry.id   AF-A0A8T3MCK7-F1
#
_cell.length_a   1.000
_cell.length_b   1.000
_cell.length_c   1.000
_cell.angle_alpha   90.00
_cell.angle_beta   90.00
_cell.angle_gamma   90.00
#
_symmetry.space_group_name_H-M   'P 1'
#
loop_
_entity.id
_entity.type
_entity.pdbx_description
1 polymer ?
#
loop_
_entity_poly.entity_id
_entity_poly.type
_entity_poly.pdbx_seq_one_letter_code
_entity_poly.pdbx_strand_id
1 'polypeptide(L)'
;MREPRWDDDRLSEAFRARFLVSAPDDVAPAILKALDAPRRRPLVLAPRRWIGAAAVVAALVLGSLQLLAGGERAPDTTPAPSHTALATDGPDVAFGLPVLSVEEAVRRRDTALDDTVLAVSGYVGPVGGPPVSCQPSAGLTSPVQPRCPDQFEWLMQDPEQLVTRSGDSWTGRQPSGPALNPIVRSPTAWALGREAGLDPLPPARVLVLGHFDDHRAMACPAAERGTCRRQFVVDRLVSSEGAAVTPEPVLDIEDRQVVTDEAVIRVLAESAGRGGRALAVGAIVGTRIGEVEPAAQTESLSRAHVVWIVKRLETWSGRPTTATILIPDGTGEAFLAGADGITALRPAISPEPIASPAFPAEILGLPVISVAEAIGRRETILDDTEIAVRGYFTAPNVGVELPCPATPADISAVQSRCPDPVTWMTDELERLWTRTDAGWESRPPSGPALNPLVRFDVPFEVPNLWNDTGPNPMPAVVLGHFGDRRAAACPEPSVEGCRRAFVVDALVWAAGRSTPLAPVVRTAEATESDDAVERRFRKVTGLVVEPIWLTVVKGSNVREIEPWAAEQAPELTRAGAVWLVRVLVRLDGDRPVVRTGYTIDGGGTLWIGVDAVVAPWGRRL
;
A
#
# COMPACT_ATOMS: atom_id res chain seq x y z
N MET A 1 19.85 44.49 23.16
CA MET A 1 19.02 43.66 22.26
C MET A 1 18.09 42.84 23.15
N ARG A 2 16.78 43.07 23.09
CA ARG A 2 15.80 42.27 23.85
C ARG A 2 15.48 41.04 22.99
N GLU A 3 15.67 39.84 23.54
CA GLU A 3 15.23 38.60 22.89
C GLU A 3 13.74 38.69 22.54
N PRO A 4 13.33 38.25 21.34
CA PRO A 4 11.92 38.24 20.99
C PRO A 4 11.19 37.24 21.90
N ARG A 5 10.26 37.75 22.71
CA ARG A 5 9.30 36.91 23.46
C ARG A 5 8.44 36.17 22.45
N TRP A 6 8.42 34.85 22.54
CA TRP A 6 7.43 34.01 21.88
C TRP A 6 6.11 34.20 22.61
N ASP A 7 5.07 34.62 21.90
CA ASP A 7 3.69 34.62 22.41
C ASP A 7 2.99 33.31 22.05
N ASP A 8 1.89 33.05 22.73
CA ASP A 8 1.14 31.79 22.63
C ASP A 8 0.55 31.58 21.23
N ASP A 9 0.22 32.66 20.51
CA ASP A 9 -0.29 32.60 19.14
C ASP A 9 0.79 32.12 18.17
N ARG A 10 2.01 32.67 18.30
CA ARG A 10 3.16 32.28 17.47
C ARG A 10 3.68 30.88 17.82
N LEU A 11 3.56 30.46 19.08
CA LEU A 11 3.78 29.07 19.50
C LEU A 11 2.72 28.13 18.90
N SER A 12 1.42 28.48 18.97
CA SER A 12 0.34 27.68 18.38
C SER A 12 0.44 27.60 16.85
N GLU A 13 0.87 28.67 16.18
CA GLU A 13 1.08 28.67 14.73
C GLU A 13 2.31 27.85 14.34
N ALA A 14 3.40 27.91 15.12
CA ALA A 14 4.56 27.02 14.94
C ALA A 14 4.22 25.55 15.21
N PHE A 15 3.36 25.25 16.19
CA PHE A 15 2.85 23.90 16.44
C PHE A 15 1.94 23.44 15.30
N ARG A 16 0.98 24.26 14.84
CA ARG A 16 0.14 23.95 13.68
C ARG A 16 0.97 23.70 12.42
N ALA A 17 1.95 24.54 12.12
CA ALA A 17 2.85 24.36 10.98
C ALA A 17 3.68 23.08 11.06
N ARG A 18 3.97 22.58 12.28
CA ARG A 18 4.69 21.33 12.52
C ARG A 18 3.81 20.09 12.36
N PHE A 19 2.50 20.19 12.66
CA PHE A 19 1.54 19.08 12.57
C PHE A 19 0.75 19.01 11.26
N LEU A 20 0.86 20.02 10.38
CA LEU A 20 0.16 20.05 9.07
C LEU A 20 0.96 19.45 7.90
N VAL A 21 2.11 18.84 8.16
CA VAL A 21 2.82 18.07 7.12
C VAL A 21 2.21 16.67 7.09
N SER A 22 1.24 16.47 6.20
CA SER A 22 0.72 15.13 5.91
C SER A 22 1.86 14.22 5.46
N ALA A 23 1.85 12.96 5.90
CA ALA A 23 2.66 11.94 5.24
C ALA A 23 2.34 11.97 3.74
N PRO A 24 3.31 11.71 2.85
CA PRO A 24 3.03 11.61 1.42
C PRO A 24 1.84 10.68 1.18
N ASP A 25 0.84 11.17 0.44
CA ASP A 25 -0.46 10.49 0.25
C ASP A 25 -0.31 9.08 -0.35
N ASP A 26 0.86 8.76 -0.90
CA ASP A 26 1.20 7.52 -1.58
C ASP A 26 1.66 6.39 -0.64
N VAL A 27 2.18 6.69 0.57
CA VAL A 27 2.81 5.67 1.44
C VAL A 27 1.78 4.74 2.09
N ALA A 28 0.73 5.28 2.71
CA ALA A 28 -0.27 4.44 3.38
C ALA A 28 -1.07 3.56 2.41
N PRO A 29 -1.56 4.08 1.25
CA PRO A 29 -2.20 3.23 0.24
C PRO A 29 -1.27 2.18 -0.35
N ALA A 30 0.02 2.48 -0.54
CA ALA A 30 0.99 1.50 -1.02
C ALA A 30 1.20 0.35 -0.02
N ILE A 31 1.15 0.64 1.29
CA ILE A 31 1.24 -0.39 2.32
C ILE A 31 0.04 -1.32 2.28
N LEU A 32 -1.17 -0.77 2.26
CA LEU A 32 -2.41 -1.56 2.18
C LEU A 32 -2.44 -2.41 0.89
N LYS A 33 -2.12 -1.79 -0.25
CA LYS A 33 -2.05 -2.48 -1.56
C LYS A 33 -1.04 -3.62 -1.58
N ALA A 34 0.14 -3.46 -0.97
CA ALA A 34 1.16 -4.50 -0.94
C ALA A 34 0.76 -5.70 -0.05
N LEU A 35 -0.04 -5.46 0.99
CA LEU A 35 -0.61 -6.51 1.84
C LEU A 35 -1.72 -7.29 1.10
N ASP A 36 -2.51 -6.61 0.28
CA ASP A 36 -3.61 -7.21 -0.49
C ASP A 36 -3.15 -7.91 -1.78
N ALA A 37 -1.92 -7.67 -2.25
CA ALA A 37 -1.44 -8.21 -3.52
C ALA A 37 -1.30 -9.75 -3.48
N PRO A 38 -1.99 -10.50 -4.38
CA PRO A 38 -1.80 -11.94 -4.47
C PRO A 38 -0.37 -12.26 -4.90
N ARG A 39 0.32 -13.15 -4.15
CA ARG A 39 1.70 -13.56 -4.46
C ARG A 39 1.85 -13.95 -5.94
N ARG A 40 2.72 -13.25 -6.68
CA ARG A 40 3.42 -13.85 -7.82
C ARG A 40 4.36 -14.90 -7.23
N ARG A 41 4.00 -16.18 -7.34
CA ARG A 41 4.94 -17.25 -6.99
C ARG A 41 6.16 -17.08 -7.91
N PRO A 42 7.39 -16.91 -7.39
CA PRO A 42 8.55 -17.04 -8.24
C PRO A 42 8.47 -18.42 -8.89
N LEU A 43 8.57 -18.46 -10.21
CA LEU A 43 8.64 -19.70 -10.98
C LEU A 43 9.95 -20.39 -10.57
N VAL A 44 9.88 -21.20 -9.52
CA VAL A 44 10.95 -22.11 -9.15
C VAL A 44 11.00 -23.15 -10.26
N LEU A 45 11.80 -22.88 -11.29
CA LEU A 45 12.17 -23.88 -12.28
C LEU A 45 12.88 -24.99 -11.51
N ALA A 46 12.19 -26.13 -11.34
CA ALA A 46 12.74 -27.31 -10.72
C ALA A 46 14.10 -27.65 -11.37
N PRO A 47 15.14 -28.02 -10.60
CA PRO A 47 16.43 -28.36 -11.16
C PRO A 47 16.28 -29.60 -12.04
N ARG A 48 16.20 -29.38 -13.36
CA ARG A 48 16.28 -30.44 -14.36
C ARG A 48 17.68 -31.04 -14.28
N ARG A 49 17.78 -32.23 -13.70
CA ARG A 49 18.99 -33.06 -13.67
C ARG A 49 19.41 -33.36 -15.11
N TRP A 50 20.38 -32.61 -15.64
CA TRP A 50 21.10 -32.98 -16.85
C TRP A 50 22.23 -33.94 -16.48
N ILE A 51 21.94 -35.24 -16.60
CA ILE A 51 22.95 -36.29 -16.69
C ILE A 51 23.18 -36.51 -18.19
N GLY A 52 24.37 -36.22 -18.70
CA GLY A 52 24.70 -36.49 -20.09
C GLY A 52 25.98 -35.81 -20.58
N ALA A 53 27.11 -36.47 -20.34
CA ALA A 53 28.38 -36.50 -21.08
C ALA A 53 28.71 -35.42 -22.13
N ALA A 54 29.87 -34.77 -21.97
CA ALA A 54 30.84 -34.65 -23.05
C ALA A 54 32.26 -34.47 -22.49
N ALA A 55 33.13 -35.42 -22.84
CA ALA A 55 34.56 -35.41 -22.58
C ALA A 55 35.32 -34.78 -23.77
N VAL A 56 36.58 -34.38 -23.50
CA VAL A 56 37.66 -34.13 -24.47
C VAL A 56 37.58 -32.81 -25.27
N VAL A 57 38.32 -31.78 -24.82
CA VAL A 57 39.45 -31.17 -25.57
C VAL A 57 40.45 -30.59 -24.57
N ALA A 58 41.38 -31.44 -24.14
CA ALA A 58 42.62 -31.02 -23.50
C ALA A 58 43.75 -31.25 -24.51
N ALA A 59 43.98 -30.27 -25.40
CA ALA A 59 45.18 -30.18 -26.23
C ALA A 59 45.17 -28.81 -26.93
N LEU A 60 45.84 -27.80 -26.34
CA LEU A 60 46.51 -26.64 -26.99
C LEU A 60 46.80 -25.53 -25.96
N VAL A 61 47.63 -25.80 -24.95
CA VAL A 61 48.27 -24.76 -24.10
C VAL A 61 49.77 -25.01 -23.97
N LEU A 62 50.40 -25.46 -25.05
CA LEU A 62 51.86 -25.49 -25.18
C LEU A 62 52.22 -24.81 -26.50
N GLY A 63 52.47 -23.51 -26.46
CA GLY A 63 53.10 -22.82 -27.57
C GLY A 63 52.69 -21.36 -27.76
N SER A 64 53.13 -20.48 -26.84
CA SER A 64 53.49 -19.10 -27.20
C SER A 64 54.01 -18.35 -25.98
N LEU A 65 55.23 -18.69 -25.57
CA LEU A 65 56.09 -17.84 -24.78
C LEU A 65 57.18 -17.33 -25.73
N GLN A 66 56.97 -16.20 -26.42
CA GLN A 66 58.03 -15.34 -26.97
C GLN A 66 57.51 -13.94 -27.38
N LEU A 67 58.29 -12.95 -26.94
CA LEU A 67 58.56 -11.64 -27.57
C LEU A 67 57.43 -10.59 -27.62
N LEU A 68 57.40 -9.71 -26.62
CA LEU A 68 57.24 -8.27 -26.85
C LEU A 68 58.28 -7.49 -26.03
N ALA A 69 59.40 -7.22 -26.68
CA ALA A 69 60.30 -6.12 -26.33
C ALA A 69 59.99 -4.96 -27.29
N GLY A 70 59.89 -3.74 -26.73
CA GLY A 70 60.10 -2.49 -27.47
C GLY A 70 58.84 -1.73 -27.86
N GLY A 71 58.63 -0.57 -27.21
CA GLY A 71 57.80 0.50 -27.75
C GLY A 71 57.08 1.36 -26.71
N GLU A 72 57.80 2.11 -25.86
CA GLU A 72 57.22 3.28 -25.21
C GLU A 72 56.91 4.33 -26.29
N ARG A 73 55.67 4.33 -26.79
CA ARG A 73 55.07 5.49 -27.44
C ARG A 73 54.34 6.27 -26.36
N ALA A 74 54.76 7.52 -26.17
CA ALA A 74 54.00 8.50 -25.39
C ALA A 74 52.54 8.52 -25.88
N PRO A 75 51.56 8.48 -24.97
CA PRO A 75 50.17 8.61 -25.37
C PRO A 75 49.95 10.00 -25.97
N ASP A 76 49.57 10.05 -27.24
CA ASP A 76 48.98 11.24 -27.85
C ASP A 76 47.72 11.57 -27.05
N THR A 77 47.81 12.61 -26.21
CA THR A 77 46.66 13.24 -25.54
C THR A 77 45.77 13.86 -26.61
N THR A 78 44.88 13.04 -27.17
CA THR A 78 43.72 13.52 -27.91
C THR A 78 42.82 14.20 -26.88
N PRO A 79 42.46 15.49 -27.06
CA PRO A 79 41.57 16.17 -26.13
C PRO A 79 40.26 15.38 -26.04
N ALA A 80 39.88 15.03 -24.81
CA ALA A 80 38.63 14.33 -24.55
C ALA A 80 37.48 15.13 -25.19
N PRO A 81 36.56 14.47 -25.91
CA PRO A 81 35.40 15.15 -26.47
C PRO A 81 34.68 15.88 -25.33
N SER A 82 34.45 17.18 -25.48
CA SER A 82 33.63 17.94 -24.54
C SER A 82 32.25 17.31 -24.55
N HIS A 83 31.91 16.62 -23.46
CA HIS A 83 30.58 16.05 -23.25
C HIS A 83 29.61 17.22 -23.19
N THR A 84 28.86 17.44 -24.27
CA THR A 84 27.73 18.36 -24.27
C THR A 84 26.75 17.83 -23.23
N ALA A 85 26.63 18.52 -22.10
CA ALA A 85 25.68 18.18 -21.05
C ALA A 85 24.29 18.06 -21.68
N LEU A 86 23.80 16.83 -21.81
CA LEU A 86 22.41 16.59 -22.16
C LEU A 86 21.58 17.28 -21.09
N ALA A 87 20.71 18.19 -21.51
CA ALA A 87 19.75 18.83 -20.62
C ALA A 87 19.01 17.72 -19.87
N THR A 88 19.26 17.64 -18.56
CA THR A 88 18.63 16.67 -17.68
C THR A 88 17.16 17.07 -17.55
N ASP A 89 16.27 16.42 -18.31
CA ASP A 89 14.81 16.54 -18.18
C ASP A 89 14.33 15.93 -16.85
N GLY A 90 14.91 16.34 -15.72
CA GLY A 90 14.55 15.91 -14.38
C GLY A 90 14.37 17.11 -13.47
N PRO A 91 13.78 16.92 -12.28
CA PRO A 91 13.63 18.01 -11.33
C PRO A 91 15.00 18.42 -10.78
N ASP A 92 15.24 19.73 -10.61
CA ASP A 92 16.43 20.26 -9.95
C ASP A 92 16.41 20.03 -8.42
N VAL A 93 15.23 19.74 -7.88
CA VAL A 93 15.00 19.51 -6.45
C VAL A 93 14.10 18.30 -6.24
N ALA A 94 14.49 17.39 -5.36
CA ALA A 94 13.69 16.24 -4.95
C ALA A 94 13.71 16.11 -3.42
N PHE A 95 12.53 15.99 -2.81
CA PHE A 95 12.39 15.90 -1.35
C PHE A 95 13.03 17.10 -0.60
N GLY A 96 13.05 18.29 -1.24
CA GLY A 96 13.69 19.48 -0.69
C GLY A 96 15.22 19.47 -0.80
N LEU A 97 15.81 18.47 -1.45
CA LEU A 97 17.24 18.33 -1.68
C LEU A 97 17.59 18.72 -3.12
N PRO A 98 18.70 19.43 -3.36
CA PRO A 98 19.20 19.63 -4.72
C PRO A 98 19.55 18.28 -5.35
N VAL A 99 19.14 18.08 -6.60
CA VAL A 99 19.47 16.88 -7.36
C VAL A 99 20.89 17.04 -7.92
N LEU A 100 21.79 16.17 -7.48
CA LEU A 100 23.18 16.11 -7.89
C LEU A 100 23.39 15.16 -9.06
N SER A 101 24.42 15.43 -9.86
CA SER A 101 24.92 14.43 -10.81
C SER A 101 25.72 13.32 -10.09
N VAL A 102 25.98 12.21 -10.78
CA VAL A 102 26.83 11.13 -10.24
C VAL A 102 28.26 11.62 -10.01
N GLU A 103 28.79 12.46 -10.91
CA GLU A 103 30.11 13.07 -10.74
C GLU A 103 30.19 13.91 -9.45
N GLU A 104 29.15 14.69 -9.16
CA GLU A 104 29.10 15.51 -7.95
C GLU A 104 29.00 14.67 -6.68
N ALA A 105 28.24 13.58 -6.72
CA ALA A 105 28.15 12.61 -5.63
C ALA A 105 29.50 11.90 -5.39
N VAL A 106 30.23 11.53 -6.46
CA VAL A 106 31.60 11.00 -6.38
C VAL A 106 32.55 12.00 -5.74
N ARG A 107 32.51 13.27 -6.18
CA ARG A 107 33.31 14.34 -5.57
C ARG A 107 32.97 14.53 -4.10
N ARG A 108 31.70 14.42 -3.70
CA ARG A 108 31.26 14.48 -2.30
C ARG A 108 31.87 13.34 -1.48
N ARG A 109 31.80 12.09 -1.96
CA ARG A 109 32.46 10.91 -1.34
C ARG A 109 33.95 11.15 -1.10
N ASP A 110 34.63 11.77 -2.05
CA ASP A 110 36.08 11.89 -2.03
C ASP A 110 36.58 13.10 -1.23
N THR A 111 35.74 14.12 -1.02
CA THR A 111 36.13 15.38 -0.34
C THR A 111 35.47 15.60 1.01
N ALA A 112 34.27 15.06 1.24
CA ALA A 112 33.48 15.31 2.45
C ALA A 112 32.59 14.10 2.76
N LEU A 113 33.23 13.04 3.27
CA LEU A 113 32.57 11.80 3.65
C LEU A 113 31.76 12.00 4.94
N ASP A 114 30.44 12.08 4.81
CA ASP A 114 29.49 12.16 5.91
C ASP A 114 28.14 11.50 5.55
N ASP A 115 27.25 11.44 6.54
CA ASP A 115 25.93 10.82 6.53
C ASP A 115 24.84 11.69 5.87
N THR A 116 25.23 12.74 5.15
CA THR A 116 24.28 13.64 4.50
C THR A 116 23.56 12.91 3.37
N VAL A 117 22.22 12.94 3.38
CA VAL A 117 21.39 12.39 2.31
C VAL A 117 21.51 13.26 1.07
N LEU A 118 21.79 12.61 -0.06
CA LEU A 118 21.92 13.19 -1.37
C LEU A 118 20.77 12.69 -2.26
N ALA A 119 20.20 13.59 -3.06
CA ALA A 119 19.40 13.20 -4.22
C ALA A 119 20.33 13.11 -5.43
N VAL A 120 20.45 11.94 -6.07
CA VAL A 120 21.41 11.71 -7.16
C VAL A 120 20.65 11.21 -8.38
N SER A 121 20.80 11.92 -9.51
CA SER A 121 20.30 11.48 -10.81
C SER A 121 21.43 10.85 -11.63
N GLY A 122 21.14 9.71 -12.24
CA GLY A 122 22.09 9.00 -13.10
C GLY A 122 21.41 7.85 -13.84
N TYR A 123 22.21 6.92 -14.33
CA TYR A 123 21.78 5.75 -15.07
C TYR A 123 22.21 4.48 -14.35
N VAL A 124 21.28 3.57 -14.11
CA VAL A 124 21.60 2.24 -13.59
C VAL A 124 21.70 1.25 -14.74
N GLY A 125 22.81 0.51 -14.78
CA GLY A 125 22.91 -0.66 -15.66
C GLY A 125 21.94 -1.75 -15.21
N PRO A 126 21.46 -2.62 -16.10
CA PRO A 126 20.53 -3.69 -15.72
C PRO A 126 21.08 -4.54 -14.58
N VAL A 127 20.26 -4.74 -13.54
CA VAL A 127 20.51 -5.59 -12.36
C VAL A 127 20.46 -7.10 -12.70
N GLY A 128 20.48 -7.44 -13.98
CA GLY A 128 20.30 -8.79 -14.54
C GLY A 128 21.49 -9.27 -15.37
N GLY A 129 22.71 -8.84 -15.03
CA GLY A 129 23.92 -9.40 -15.62
C GLY A 129 23.96 -10.94 -15.53
N PRO A 130 24.83 -11.63 -16.29
CA PRO A 130 24.98 -13.07 -16.16
C PRO A 130 25.17 -13.43 -14.68
N PRO A 131 24.70 -14.60 -14.22
CA PRO A 131 25.01 -15.07 -12.89
C PRO A 131 26.53 -15.15 -12.75
N VAL A 132 27.14 -14.09 -12.21
CA VAL A 132 28.55 -14.09 -11.87
C VAL A 132 28.65 -15.11 -10.75
N SER A 133 29.45 -16.15 -10.98
CA SER A 133 29.70 -17.17 -9.98
C SER A 133 30.52 -16.55 -8.85
N CYS A 134 29.81 -15.90 -7.94
CA CYS A 134 30.36 -15.36 -6.73
C CYS A 134 30.46 -16.51 -5.72
N GLN A 135 31.64 -16.73 -5.15
CA GLN A 135 31.71 -17.57 -3.97
C GLN A 135 30.80 -16.96 -2.89
N PRO A 136 29.97 -17.78 -2.20
CA PRO A 136 29.15 -17.28 -1.11
C PRO A 136 30.02 -16.49 -0.15
N SER A 137 29.70 -15.22 0.06
CA SER A 137 30.41 -14.36 0.99
C SER A 137 30.09 -14.81 2.42
N ALA A 138 30.75 -15.87 2.88
CA ALA A 138 30.68 -16.29 4.26
C ALA A 138 31.30 -15.21 5.14
N GLY A 139 30.65 -14.87 6.26
CA GLY A 139 31.22 -13.98 7.26
C GLY A 139 31.06 -12.49 6.99
N LEU A 140 30.06 -12.07 6.21
CA LEU A 140 29.70 -10.64 6.17
C LEU A 140 29.20 -10.21 7.54
N THR A 141 29.83 -9.19 8.10
CA THR A 141 29.46 -8.65 9.42
C THR A 141 28.60 -7.40 9.31
N SER A 142 28.46 -6.83 8.10
CA SER A 142 27.70 -5.62 7.85
C SER A 142 26.94 -5.66 6.52
N PRO A 143 25.71 -5.10 6.44
CA PRO A 143 24.97 -4.98 5.19
C PRO A 143 25.61 -4.03 4.18
N VAL A 144 26.44 -3.08 4.64
CA VAL A 144 27.16 -2.13 3.76
C VAL A 144 28.53 -2.65 3.32
N GLN A 145 28.89 -3.87 3.72
CA GLN A 145 30.08 -4.54 3.19
C GLN A 145 29.81 -4.97 1.74
N PRO A 146 30.64 -4.56 0.76
CA PRO A 146 30.46 -4.94 -0.63
C PRO A 146 30.52 -6.46 -0.79
N ARG A 147 29.55 -7.02 -1.50
CA ARG A 147 29.53 -8.40 -1.97
C ARG A 147 29.99 -8.43 -3.41
N CYS A 148 30.41 -9.62 -3.85
CA CYS A 148 30.79 -9.83 -5.24
C CYS A 148 29.73 -9.33 -6.26
N PRO A 149 28.41 -9.57 -6.09
CA PRO A 149 27.41 -9.02 -7.01
C PRO A 149 27.37 -7.49 -7.04
N ASP A 150 27.60 -6.82 -5.90
CA ASP A 150 27.50 -5.37 -5.80
C ASP A 150 28.58 -4.66 -6.66
N GLN A 151 29.69 -5.35 -6.98
CA GLN A 151 30.75 -4.83 -7.85
C GLN A 151 30.31 -4.70 -9.32
N PHE A 152 29.17 -5.30 -9.68
CA PHE A 152 28.60 -5.27 -11.02
C PHE A 152 27.38 -4.35 -11.12
N GLU A 153 26.91 -3.79 -10.00
CA GLU A 153 25.85 -2.81 -9.96
C GLU A 153 26.46 -1.41 -9.94
N TRP A 154 26.05 -0.56 -10.88
CA TRP A 154 26.61 0.78 -11.07
C TRP A 154 25.50 1.81 -11.24
N LEU A 155 25.62 2.93 -10.54
CA LEU A 155 24.94 4.19 -10.84
C LEU A 155 25.95 5.07 -11.59
N MET A 156 25.67 5.35 -12.86
CA MET A 156 26.59 5.97 -13.81
C MET A 156 26.13 7.38 -14.19
N GLN A 157 27.10 8.26 -14.48
CA GLN A 157 26.81 9.59 -15.01
C GLN A 157 26.14 9.54 -16.39
N ASP A 158 26.65 8.67 -17.26
CA ASP A 158 26.20 8.52 -18.65
C ASP A 158 25.48 7.17 -18.86
N PRO A 159 24.55 7.08 -19.83
CA PRO A 159 23.87 5.83 -20.15
C PRO A 159 24.82 4.86 -20.86
N GLU A 160 25.58 4.09 -20.08
CA GLU A 160 26.52 3.10 -20.60
C GLU A 160 25.99 1.67 -20.50
N GLN A 161 25.91 0.96 -21.63
CA GLN A 161 25.70 -0.48 -21.60
C GLN A 161 26.99 -1.18 -21.13
N LEU A 162 26.99 -1.64 -19.87
CA LEU A 162 28.13 -2.29 -19.24
C LEU A 162 28.22 -3.78 -19.53
N VAL A 163 27.08 -4.42 -19.82
CA VAL A 163 26.96 -5.85 -20.07
C VAL A 163 26.33 -6.06 -21.43
N THR A 164 27.02 -6.80 -22.28
CA THR A 164 26.53 -7.20 -23.61
C THR A 164 26.53 -8.72 -23.72
N ARG A 165 25.53 -9.26 -24.44
CA ARG A 165 25.40 -10.68 -24.73
C ARG A 165 25.70 -10.93 -26.20
N SER A 166 26.61 -11.86 -26.48
CA SER A 166 26.94 -12.31 -27.83
C SER A 166 26.80 -13.84 -27.89
N GLY A 167 25.64 -14.32 -28.35
CA GLY A 167 25.27 -15.74 -28.26
C GLY A 167 25.05 -16.17 -26.81
N ASP A 168 25.76 -17.21 -26.38
CA ASP A 168 25.75 -17.69 -24.98
C ASP A 168 26.85 -17.06 -24.11
N SER A 169 27.67 -16.19 -24.69
CA SER A 169 28.72 -15.48 -23.99
C SER A 169 28.25 -14.11 -23.52
N TRP A 170 28.74 -13.72 -22.35
CA TRP A 170 28.52 -12.41 -21.76
C TRP A 170 29.85 -11.68 -21.59
N THR A 171 29.88 -10.42 -21.99
CA THR A 171 31.03 -9.54 -21.78
C THR A 171 30.60 -8.36 -20.92
N GLY A 172 31.33 -8.13 -19.82
CA GLY A 172 31.15 -7.00 -18.92
C GLY A 172 32.32 -6.03 -19.01
N ARG A 173 32.06 -4.74 -18.82
CA ARG A 173 33.08 -3.70 -18.65
C ARG A 173 32.72 -2.77 -17.49
N GLN A 174 33.72 -2.11 -16.92
CA GLN A 174 33.48 -1.03 -15.96
C GLN A 174 32.95 0.23 -16.68
N PRO A 175 32.25 1.13 -15.96
CA PRO A 175 31.89 2.44 -16.49
C PRO A 175 33.13 3.20 -16.99
N SER A 176 32.99 3.92 -18.09
CA SER A 176 34.05 4.77 -18.64
C SER A 176 34.11 6.14 -17.95
N GLY A 177 32.98 6.61 -17.42
CA GLY A 177 32.87 7.87 -16.68
C GLY A 177 32.69 7.73 -15.16
N PRO A 178 32.35 8.85 -14.47
CA PRO A 178 32.02 8.84 -13.04
C PRO A 178 30.89 7.86 -12.72
N ALA A 179 31.11 7.01 -11.73
CA ALA A 179 30.15 6.01 -11.28
C ALA A 179 30.29 5.68 -9.79
N LEU A 180 29.19 5.18 -9.22
CA LEU A 180 29.10 4.67 -7.86
C LEU A 180 28.64 3.21 -7.89
N ASN A 181 29.06 2.40 -6.93
CA ASN A 181 28.44 1.11 -6.64
C ASN A 181 27.36 1.32 -5.58
N PRO A 182 26.07 1.45 -5.95
CA PRO A 182 25.02 1.63 -4.98
C PRO A 182 24.80 0.32 -4.21
N ILE A 183 24.76 0.41 -2.88
CA ILE A 183 24.30 -0.69 -2.05
C ILE A 183 22.78 -0.60 -1.94
N VAL A 184 22.10 -1.45 -2.70
CA VAL A 184 20.64 -1.58 -2.68
C VAL A 184 20.27 -2.83 -1.87
N ARG A 185 20.28 -2.69 -0.55
CA ARG A 185 19.87 -3.75 0.38
C ARG A 185 18.54 -3.29 1.00
N SER A 186 17.45 -4.06 0.81
CA SER A 186 16.05 -3.73 1.18
C SER A 186 15.18 -3.23 -0.02
N PRO A 187 13.86 -2.94 0.11
CA PRO A 187 12.81 -2.98 -0.92
C PRO A 187 13.14 -2.50 -2.33
N THR A 188 13.98 -1.48 -2.38
CA THR A 188 14.35 -0.71 -3.55
C THR A 188 14.96 -1.58 -4.66
N ALA A 189 15.59 -2.71 -4.31
CA ALA A 189 16.16 -3.64 -5.28
C ALA A 189 15.11 -4.33 -6.17
N TRP A 190 13.86 -4.45 -5.71
CA TRP A 190 12.77 -5.06 -6.48
C TRP A 190 12.15 -4.06 -7.47
N ALA A 191 12.09 -2.77 -7.10
CA ALA A 191 11.58 -1.72 -7.98
C ALA A 191 12.48 -1.46 -9.20
N LEU A 192 13.77 -1.81 -9.14
CA LEU A 192 14.72 -1.68 -10.25
C LEU A 192 14.67 -2.85 -11.27
N GLY A 193 13.61 -3.66 -11.26
CA GLY A 193 13.29 -4.50 -12.42
C GLY A 193 14.00 -5.85 -12.50
N ARG A 194 14.23 -6.54 -11.36
CA ARG A 194 14.75 -7.92 -11.35
C ARG A 194 13.84 -8.96 -12.04
N GLU A 195 12.64 -8.59 -12.49
CA GLU A 195 11.73 -9.47 -13.25
C GLU A 195 11.94 -9.44 -14.78
N ALA A 196 12.82 -8.57 -15.31
CA ALA A 196 13.15 -8.59 -16.72
C ALA A 196 14.02 -9.82 -17.05
N GLY A 197 13.73 -10.50 -18.17
CA GLY A 197 14.41 -11.72 -18.59
C GLY A 197 15.93 -11.57 -18.75
N LEU A 198 16.61 -12.67 -19.11
CA LEU A 198 18.08 -12.76 -19.26
C LEU A 198 18.66 -11.94 -20.44
N ASP A 199 17.96 -10.92 -20.92
CA ASP A 199 18.44 -10.03 -21.96
C ASP A 199 18.89 -8.70 -21.34
N PRO A 200 20.08 -8.19 -21.71
CA PRO A 200 20.59 -6.95 -21.15
C PRO A 200 19.68 -5.79 -21.56
N LEU A 201 18.96 -5.22 -20.58
CA LEU A 201 18.18 -4.00 -20.81
C LEU A 201 19.10 -2.80 -21.04
N PRO A 202 18.64 -1.78 -21.79
CA PRO A 202 19.34 -0.50 -21.83
C PRO A 202 19.46 0.10 -20.41
N PRO A 203 20.51 0.89 -20.12
CA PRO A 203 20.63 1.59 -18.84
C PRO A 203 19.41 2.45 -18.58
N ALA A 204 18.84 2.33 -17.37
CA ALA A 204 17.65 3.06 -16.99
C ALA A 204 18.02 4.35 -16.25
N ARG A 205 17.42 5.48 -16.63
CA ARG A 205 17.58 6.74 -15.90
C ARG A 205 16.84 6.65 -14.57
N VAL A 206 17.52 6.95 -13.47
CA VAL A 206 16.93 6.93 -12.13
C VAL A 206 17.25 8.21 -11.36
N LEU A 207 16.42 8.46 -10.36
CA LEU A 207 16.68 9.42 -9.29
C LEU A 207 16.58 8.67 -7.97
N VAL A 208 17.66 8.69 -7.19
CA VAL A 208 17.73 7.98 -5.91
C VAL A 208 18.03 8.95 -4.77
N LEU A 209 17.53 8.64 -3.58
CA LEU A 209 18.00 9.21 -2.32
C LEU A 209 18.93 8.19 -1.66
N GLY A 210 20.08 8.64 -1.21
CA GLY A 210 21.04 7.80 -0.49
C GLY A 210 22.09 8.64 0.23
N HIS A 211 22.96 7.97 0.98
CA HIS A 211 24.00 8.63 1.75
C HIS A 211 25.30 7.81 1.72
N PHE A 212 26.40 8.46 2.09
CA PHE A 212 27.66 7.81 2.44
C PHE A 212 27.78 7.72 3.96
N ASP A 213 28.86 7.14 4.46
CA ASP A 213 29.18 7.08 5.89
C ASP A 213 28.09 6.46 6.78
N ASP A 214 27.40 5.46 6.24
CA ASP A 214 26.34 4.73 6.95
C ASP A 214 26.88 4.14 8.27
N HIS A 215 26.12 4.30 9.36
CA HIS A 215 26.56 3.89 10.70
C HIS A 215 26.88 2.39 10.80
N ARG A 216 26.27 1.57 9.94
CA ARG A 216 26.50 0.13 9.87
C ARG A 216 27.89 -0.20 9.34
N ALA A 217 28.63 0.75 8.79
CA ALA A 217 30.04 0.59 8.45
C ALA A 217 30.92 0.29 9.67
N MET A 218 30.47 0.63 10.89
CA MET A 218 31.16 0.30 12.13
C MET A 218 31.19 -1.20 12.42
N ALA A 219 30.21 -1.95 11.89
CA ALA A 219 30.17 -3.41 11.97
C ALA A 219 31.11 -4.10 10.97
N CYS A 220 31.70 -3.38 10.01
CA CYS A 220 32.70 -3.95 9.10
C CYS A 220 34.01 -4.29 9.84
N PRO A 221 34.79 -5.27 9.33
CA PRO A 221 36.15 -5.52 9.81
C PRO A 221 36.96 -4.23 9.81
N ALA A 222 37.80 -4.02 10.83
CA ALA A 222 38.52 -2.76 11.02
C ALA A 222 39.32 -2.31 9.76
N ALA A 223 39.89 -3.27 9.03
CA ALA A 223 40.62 -3.02 7.79
C ALA A 223 39.72 -2.58 6.61
N GLU A 224 38.43 -2.87 6.65
CA GLU A 224 37.46 -2.59 5.58
C GLU A 224 36.54 -1.39 5.89
N ARG A 225 36.54 -0.88 7.12
CA ARG A 225 35.65 0.23 7.54
C ARG A 225 35.75 1.44 6.61
N GLY A 226 36.95 1.80 6.15
CA GLY A 226 37.12 2.89 5.19
C GLY A 226 36.39 2.66 3.86
N THR A 227 36.39 1.42 3.37
CA THR A 227 35.66 1.02 2.15
C THR A 227 34.15 0.99 2.39
N CYS A 228 33.71 0.46 3.54
CA CYS A 228 32.29 0.43 3.92
C CYS A 228 31.70 1.84 4.05
N ARG A 229 32.41 2.76 4.72
CA ARG A 229 31.98 4.16 4.86
C ARG A 229 31.84 4.88 3.52
N ARG A 230 32.61 4.47 2.49
CA ARG A 230 32.56 5.04 1.14
C ARG A 230 31.48 4.45 0.25
N GLN A 231 30.76 3.43 0.71
CA GLN A 231 29.63 2.87 -0.06
C GLN A 231 28.47 3.86 -0.09
N PHE A 232 27.84 3.99 -1.26
CA PHE A 232 26.63 4.78 -1.40
C PHE A 232 25.42 3.90 -1.09
N VAL A 233 24.80 4.11 0.06
CA VAL A 233 23.63 3.34 0.49
C VAL A 233 22.37 3.99 -0.07
N VAL A 234 21.60 3.25 -0.87
CA VAL A 234 20.34 3.75 -1.42
C VAL A 234 19.22 3.57 -0.40
N ASP A 235 18.62 4.67 0.01
CA ASP A 235 17.49 4.70 0.94
C ASP A 235 16.14 4.69 0.22
N ARG A 236 16.06 5.32 -0.97
CA ARG A 236 14.82 5.39 -1.77
C ARG A 236 15.11 5.51 -3.27
N LEU A 237 14.32 4.82 -4.08
CA LEU A 237 14.16 5.14 -5.51
C LEU A 237 13.02 6.14 -5.66
N VAL A 238 13.31 7.33 -6.19
CA VAL A 238 12.34 8.43 -6.35
C VAL A 238 11.64 8.33 -7.69
N SER A 239 12.39 8.11 -8.77
CA SER A 239 11.85 7.95 -10.11
C SER A 239 12.69 6.99 -10.94
N SER A 240 12.06 6.34 -11.92
CA SER A 240 12.68 5.51 -12.96
C SER A 240 12.10 5.92 -14.31
N GLU A 241 12.96 6.20 -15.29
CA GLU A 241 12.56 6.72 -16.61
C GLU A 241 11.64 7.95 -16.52
N GLY A 242 11.90 8.82 -15.54
CA GLY A 242 11.10 10.02 -15.27
C GLY A 242 9.76 9.77 -14.57
N ALA A 243 9.30 8.52 -14.47
CA ALA A 243 8.11 8.15 -13.72
C ALA A 243 8.42 8.06 -12.22
N ALA A 244 7.61 8.72 -11.38
CA ALA A 244 7.73 8.62 -9.94
C ALA A 244 7.51 7.16 -9.49
N VAL A 245 8.36 6.69 -8.58
CA VAL A 245 8.24 5.35 -7.98
C VAL A 245 7.55 5.49 -6.62
N THR A 246 6.37 4.88 -6.52
CA THR A 246 5.65 4.72 -5.26
C THR A 246 6.42 3.77 -4.35
N PRO A 247 6.63 4.10 -3.06
CA PRO A 247 7.33 3.24 -2.13
C PRO A 247 6.40 2.09 -1.76
N GLU A 248 6.61 0.92 -2.34
CA GLU A 248 5.96 -0.31 -1.89
C GLU A 248 6.72 -0.84 -0.67
N PRO A 249 6.05 -1.18 0.44
CA PRO A 249 6.75 -1.83 1.53
C PRO A 249 7.25 -3.19 1.07
N VAL A 250 8.46 -3.55 1.49
CA VAL A 250 8.96 -4.90 1.23
C VAL A 250 8.86 -5.77 2.45
N LEU A 251 8.13 -6.85 2.24
CA LEU A 251 7.84 -7.89 3.18
C LEU A 251 8.80 -9.05 2.85
N ASP A 252 9.92 -9.11 3.57
CA ASP A 252 10.85 -10.25 3.51
C ASP A 252 10.51 -11.23 4.65
N ILE A 253 9.30 -11.77 4.54
CA ILE A 253 8.65 -12.62 5.53
C ILE A 253 7.83 -13.66 4.78
N GLU A 254 8.06 -14.93 5.10
CA GLU A 254 7.38 -16.04 4.44
C GLU A 254 5.93 -16.20 4.90
N ASP A 255 5.58 -15.61 6.04
CA ASP A 255 4.28 -15.73 6.67
C ASP A 255 3.35 -14.54 6.38
N ARG A 256 2.07 -14.84 6.13
CA ARG A 256 1.03 -13.88 5.72
C ARG A 256 0.39 -13.14 6.88
N GLN A 257 0.70 -13.51 8.12
CA GLN A 257 0.15 -12.86 9.31
C GLN A 257 0.95 -11.61 9.70
N VAL A 258 1.09 -10.69 8.74
CA VAL A 258 1.55 -9.34 9.05
C VAL A 258 0.35 -8.58 9.53
N VAL A 259 0.22 -8.42 10.83
CA VAL A 259 -0.71 -7.45 11.37
C VAL A 259 -0.07 -6.10 11.06
N THR A 260 -0.72 -5.27 10.25
CA THR A 260 -0.31 -3.86 10.19
C THR A 260 -0.66 -3.26 11.55
N ASP A 261 0.33 -3.16 12.43
CA ASP A 261 0.12 -2.55 13.73
C ASP A 261 -0.25 -1.06 13.51
N GLU A 262 -1.24 -0.61 14.27
CA GLU A 262 -1.56 0.80 14.47
C GLU A 262 -0.30 1.56 14.91
N ALA A 263 0.66 0.90 15.56
CA ALA A 263 1.99 1.42 15.86
C ALA A 263 2.82 1.80 14.63
N VAL A 264 2.74 1.06 13.52
CA VAL A 264 3.48 1.39 12.27
C VAL A 264 2.84 2.60 11.60
N ILE A 265 1.51 2.60 11.48
CA ILE A 265 0.74 3.74 10.98
C ILE A 265 0.99 4.97 11.85
N ARG A 266 1.05 4.80 13.17
CA ARG A 266 1.39 5.84 14.15
C ARG A 266 2.82 6.33 13.96
N VAL A 267 3.82 5.46 13.85
CA VAL A 267 5.22 5.90 13.62
C VAL A 267 5.35 6.62 12.28
N LEU A 268 4.62 6.20 11.25
CA LEU A 268 4.57 6.91 9.96
C LEU A 268 3.89 8.28 10.09
N ALA A 269 2.79 8.37 10.83
CA ALA A 269 2.09 9.63 11.10
C ALA A 269 2.90 10.58 12.00
N GLU A 270 3.50 10.08 13.08
CA GLU A 270 4.39 10.83 13.97
C GLU A 270 5.66 11.29 13.27
N SER A 271 6.21 10.46 12.38
CA SER A 271 7.34 10.84 11.55
C SER A 271 7.00 12.06 10.70
N ALA A 272 5.82 12.07 10.07
CA ALA A 272 5.32 13.22 9.33
C ALA A 272 5.15 14.47 10.22
N GLY A 273 4.58 14.30 11.43
CA GLY A 273 4.34 15.41 12.38
C GLY A 273 5.58 16.00 13.07
N ARG A 274 6.75 15.34 13.01
CA ARG A 274 8.02 15.91 13.52
C ARG A 274 8.87 16.60 12.45
N GLY A 275 8.33 16.75 11.24
CA GLY A 275 9.04 17.31 10.08
C GLY A 275 9.97 16.31 9.39
N GLY A 276 9.85 15.01 9.70
CA GLY A 276 10.55 13.95 8.99
C GLY A 276 9.69 13.35 7.89
N ARG A 277 10.31 12.84 6.82
CA ARG A 277 9.59 12.17 5.72
C ARG A 277 10.00 10.72 5.63
N ALA A 278 9.02 9.80 5.66
CA ALA A 278 9.31 8.39 5.45
C ALA A 278 9.89 8.17 4.04
N LEU A 279 11.07 7.55 3.98
CA LEU A 279 11.77 7.23 2.75
C LEU A 279 11.39 5.84 2.26
N ALA A 280 11.44 4.86 3.17
CA ALA A 280 11.13 3.47 2.91
C ALA A 280 10.53 2.81 4.16
N VAL A 281 9.69 1.80 3.93
CA VAL A 281 9.13 0.93 4.96
C VAL A 281 9.38 -0.51 4.54
N GLY A 282 9.81 -1.36 5.46
CA GLY A 282 9.94 -2.79 5.22
C GLY A 282 9.61 -3.57 6.47
N ALA A 283 9.42 -4.88 6.32
CA ALA A 283 9.20 -5.81 7.40
C ALA A 283 10.09 -7.03 7.21
N ILE A 284 10.73 -7.46 8.29
CA ILE A 284 11.58 -8.66 8.33
C ILE A 284 11.22 -9.52 9.54
N VAL A 285 11.61 -10.79 9.54
CA VAL A 285 11.58 -11.61 10.76
C VAL A 285 12.60 -11.08 11.75
N GLY A 286 12.23 -10.99 13.04
CA GLY A 286 13.12 -10.45 14.09
C GLY A 286 14.47 -11.17 14.18
N THR A 287 14.52 -12.48 13.94
CA THR A 287 15.76 -13.28 13.93
C THR A 287 16.78 -12.82 12.88
N ARG A 288 16.36 -12.05 11.87
CA ARG A 288 17.21 -11.50 10.81
C ARG A 288 17.57 -10.04 11.03
N ILE A 289 17.18 -9.42 12.15
CA ILE A 289 17.47 -7.99 12.40
C ILE A 289 18.97 -7.69 12.34
N GLY A 290 19.80 -8.64 12.78
CA GLY A 290 21.25 -8.55 12.72
C GLY A 290 21.84 -8.45 11.32
N GLU A 291 21.13 -8.91 10.29
CA GLU A 291 21.56 -8.81 8.89
C GLU A 291 21.35 -7.39 8.33
N VAL A 292 20.37 -6.65 8.87
CA VAL A 292 19.95 -5.33 8.36
C VAL A 292 20.48 -4.19 9.23
N GLU A 293 20.45 -4.37 10.54
CA GLU A 293 20.94 -3.45 11.56
C GLU A 293 21.76 -4.23 12.59
N PRO A 294 23.05 -4.51 12.35
CA PRO A 294 23.88 -5.35 13.22
C PRO A 294 23.96 -4.86 14.67
N ALA A 295 23.92 -3.55 14.89
CA ALA A 295 23.93 -2.94 16.23
C ALA A 295 22.58 -3.09 16.97
N ALA A 296 21.51 -3.52 16.29
CA ALA A 296 20.17 -3.67 16.82
C ALA A 296 19.81 -5.10 17.27
N GLN A 297 20.79 -6.01 17.37
CA GLN A 297 20.57 -7.38 17.85
C GLN A 297 20.30 -7.41 19.36
N THR A 298 19.12 -6.95 19.76
CA THR A 298 18.62 -7.08 21.14
C THR A 298 17.69 -8.28 21.26
N GLU A 299 17.47 -8.73 22.50
CA GLU A 299 16.56 -9.84 22.78
C GLU A 299 15.12 -9.53 22.36
N SER A 300 14.66 -8.27 22.55
CA SER A 300 13.31 -7.83 22.15
C SER A 300 13.13 -7.93 20.63
N LEU A 301 14.03 -7.32 19.85
CA LEU A 301 13.93 -7.32 18.39
C LEU A 301 14.18 -8.71 17.78
N SER A 302 15.11 -9.48 18.32
CA SER A 302 15.44 -10.82 17.80
C SER A 302 14.33 -11.84 18.03
N ARG A 303 13.51 -11.66 19.08
CA ARG A 303 12.38 -12.54 19.40
C ARG A 303 11.07 -12.10 18.76
N ALA A 304 10.99 -10.87 18.28
CA ALA A 304 9.80 -10.40 17.58
C ALA A 304 9.56 -11.25 16.33
N HIS A 305 8.30 -11.64 16.11
CA HIS A 305 7.93 -12.40 14.92
C HIS A 305 8.20 -11.56 13.66
N VAL A 306 7.83 -10.28 13.71
CA VAL A 306 8.09 -9.28 12.67
C VAL A 306 8.71 -8.05 13.32
N VAL A 307 9.69 -7.46 12.63
CA VAL A 307 10.23 -6.14 12.94
C VAL A 307 10.01 -5.26 11.71
N TRP A 308 9.27 -4.18 11.89
CA TRP A 308 9.15 -3.14 10.88
C TRP A 308 10.38 -2.24 10.92
N ILE A 309 10.87 -1.89 9.73
CA ILE A 309 12.01 -1.02 9.52
C ILE A 309 11.52 0.19 8.74
N VAL A 310 11.54 1.36 9.38
CA VAL A 310 11.13 2.62 8.77
C VAL A 310 12.37 3.49 8.61
N LYS A 311 12.75 3.78 7.36
CA LYS A 311 13.78 4.78 7.06
C LYS A 311 13.11 6.14 6.93
N ARG A 312 13.66 7.15 7.60
CA ARG A 312 13.12 8.51 7.63
C ARG A 312 14.18 9.53 7.26
N LEU A 313 13.84 10.45 6.37
CA LEU A 313 14.61 11.66 6.12
C LEU A 313 14.32 12.65 7.26
N GLU A 314 15.36 13.09 7.95
CA GLU A 314 15.28 14.09 8.99
C GLU A 314 16.33 15.17 8.80
N THR A 315 16.28 16.23 9.61
CA THR A 315 17.30 17.26 9.64
C THR A 315 18.04 17.22 10.97
N TRP A 316 19.30 16.79 10.94
CA TRP A 316 20.17 16.79 12.11
C TRP A 316 21.26 17.86 11.95
N SER A 317 21.32 18.80 12.89
CA SER A 317 22.29 19.92 12.85
C SER A 317 22.25 20.71 11.53
N GLY A 318 21.05 20.89 10.96
CA GLY A 318 20.84 21.60 9.69
C GLY A 318 21.18 20.81 8.43
N ARG A 319 21.59 19.54 8.55
CA ARG A 319 21.87 18.67 7.41
C ARG A 319 20.78 17.61 7.26
N PRO A 320 20.38 17.25 6.03
CA PRO A 320 19.48 16.13 5.79
C PRO A 320 20.20 14.81 6.09
N THR A 321 19.66 14.00 6.98
CA THR A 321 20.21 12.68 7.37
C THR A 321 19.11 11.61 7.30
N THR A 322 19.50 10.34 7.24
CA THR A 322 18.56 9.21 7.33
C THR A 322 18.58 8.63 8.75
N ALA A 323 17.41 8.46 9.35
CA ALA A 323 17.22 7.69 10.58
C ALA A 323 16.55 6.35 10.28
N THR A 324 17.00 5.27 10.92
CA THR A 324 16.33 3.96 10.89
C THR A 324 15.56 3.74 12.19
N ILE A 325 14.24 3.58 12.08
CA ILE A 325 13.36 3.24 13.19
C ILE A 325 12.96 1.77 13.08
N LEU A 326 13.05 1.05 14.20
CA LEU A 326 12.73 -0.36 14.32
C LEU A 326 11.53 -0.53 15.25
N ILE A 327 10.51 -1.27 14.82
CA ILE A 327 9.25 -1.45 15.54
C ILE A 327 8.97 -2.96 15.60
N PRO A 328 9.19 -3.63 16.75
CA PRO A 328 8.74 -5.01 16.90
C PRO A 328 7.21 -5.06 16.90
N ASP A 329 6.66 -5.84 15.98
CA ASP A 329 5.23 -5.89 15.70
C ASP A 329 4.41 -6.31 16.94
N GLY A 330 3.29 -5.63 17.19
CA GLY A 330 2.37 -5.92 18.30
C GLY A 330 2.85 -5.46 19.68
N THR A 331 4.03 -4.86 19.80
CA THR A 331 4.58 -4.39 21.09
C THR A 331 4.23 -2.93 21.39
N GLY A 332 3.96 -2.12 20.36
CA GLY A 332 3.86 -0.67 20.46
C GLY A 332 5.18 0.06 20.77
N GLU A 333 6.29 -0.68 20.91
CA GLU A 333 7.63 -0.12 21.14
C GLU A 333 8.24 0.38 19.82
N ALA A 334 9.11 1.39 19.90
CA ALA A 334 9.89 1.84 18.76
C ALA A 334 11.33 2.15 19.21
N PHE A 335 12.28 1.90 18.32
CA PHE A 335 13.70 2.05 18.60
C PHE A 335 14.37 2.81 17.46
N LEU A 336 15.24 3.76 17.78
CA LEU A 336 16.12 4.42 16.82
C LEU A 336 17.43 3.64 16.75
N ALA A 337 17.80 3.14 15.58
CA ALA A 337 19.08 2.49 15.37
C ALA A 337 20.19 3.53 15.12
N GLY A 338 21.38 3.27 15.66
CA GLY A 338 22.57 4.06 15.45
C GLY A 338 23.85 3.22 15.56
N ALA A 339 25.01 3.88 15.43
CA ALA A 339 26.32 3.20 15.41
C ALA A 339 26.60 2.38 16.69
N ASP A 340 26.15 2.88 17.84
CA ASP A 340 26.45 2.30 19.16
C ASP A 340 25.33 1.41 19.71
N GLY A 341 24.29 1.14 18.92
CA GLY A 341 23.15 0.30 19.33
C GLY A 341 21.81 0.90 18.97
N ILE A 342 20.80 0.55 19.75
CA ILE A 342 19.45 1.13 19.62
C ILE A 342 19.11 2.00 20.83
N THR A 343 18.42 3.11 20.57
CA THR A 343 17.84 3.94 21.61
C THR A 343 16.33 3.75 21.58
N ALA A 344 15.73 3.32 22.70
CA ALA A 344 14.28 3.28 22.81
C ALA A 344 13.72 4.68 22.58
N LEU A 345 12.87 4.81 21.55
CA LEU A 345 12.05 5.99 21.38
C LEU A 345 10.98 5.89 22.45
N ARG A 346 11.24 6.49 23.62
CA ARG A 346 10.20 6.63 24.63
C ARG A 346 8.99 7.25 23.93
N PRO A 347 7.80 6.63 23.98
CA PRO A 347 6.61 7.32 23.54
C PRO A 347 6.56 8.60 24.36
N ALA A 348 6.81 9.73 23.69
CA ALA A 348 6.53 11.00 24.30
C ALA A 348 5.01 10.96 24.43
N ILE A 349 4.53 10.80 25.67
CA ILE A 349 3.12 10.69 26.05
C ILE A 349 2.65 9.22 26.05
N SER A 350 2.41 8.70 27.26
CA SER A 350 1.42 7.63 27.51
C SER A 350 0.20 7.94 26.65
N PRO A 351 -0.41 6.99 25.93
CA PRO A 351 -1.54 7.32 25.07
C PRO A 351 -2.61 7.97 25.94
N GLU A 352 -2.73 9.30 25.88
CA GLU A 352 -4.08 9.83 25.85
C GLU A 352 -4.71 9.08 24.69
N PRO A 353 -5.81 8.34 24.92
CA PRO A 353 -6.49 7.63 23.85
C PRO A 353 -6.61 8.63 22.72
N ILE A 354 -5.98 8.31 21.58
CA ILE A 354 -6.04 9.17 20.38
C ILE A 354 -7.51 9.50 20.27
N ALA A 355 -7.86 10.78 20.49
CA ALA A 355 -9.25 11.18 20.60
C ALA A 355 -9.93 10.61 19.37
N SER A 356 -10.92 9.73 19.58
CA SER A 356 -11.57 9.03 18.47
C SER A 356 -11.93 10.09 17.43
N PRO A 357 -11.56 9.89 16.16
CA PRO A 357 -11.74 10.92 15.15
C PRO A 357 -13.18 11.42 15.22
N ALA A 358 -13.35 12.73 15.34
CA ALA A 358 -14.68 13.30 15.46
C ALA A 358 -15.49 12.88 14.22
N PHE A 359 -16.64 12.26 14.45
CA PHE A 359 -17.55 11.93 13.35
C PHE A 359 -17.96 13.22 12.64
N PRO A 360 -18.03 13.22 11.29
CA PRO A 360 -18.58 14.36 10.57
C PRO A 360 -20.02 14.60 11.02
N ALA A 361 -20.44 15.86 11.13
CA ALA A 361 -21.83 16.20 11.47
C ALA A 361 -22.80 15.96 10.31
N GLU A 362 -22.28 16.00 9.08
CA GLU A 362 -23.04 15.84 7.84
C GLU A 362 -22.20 15.08 6.82
N ILE A 363 -22.84 14.24 5.99
CA ILE A 363 -22.20 13.56 4.86
C ILE A 363 -23.19 13.45 3.70
N LEU A 364 -22.77 13.81 2.49
CA LEU A 364 -23.62 13.78 1.29
C LEU A 364 -24.92 14.59 1.42
N GLY A 365 -24.89 15.71 2.16
CA GLY A 365 -26.12 16.47 2.43
C GLY A 365 -27.00 15.90 3.54
N LEU A 366 -26.59 14.81 4.20
CA LEU A 366 -27.37 14.09 5.20
C LEU A 366 -26.81 14.32 6.60
N PRO A 367 -27.65 14.63 7.60
CA PRO A 367 -27.21 14.68 8.98
C PRO A 367 -26.72 13.29 9.42
N VAL A 368 -25.56 13.26 10.07
CA VAL A 368 -24.99 12.03 10.63
C VAL A 368 -25.57 11.81 12.02
N ILE A 369 -26.44 10.82 12.15
CA ILE A 369 -27.18 10.50 13.38
C ILE A 369 -26.54 9.34 14.14
N SER A 370 -26.81 9.26 15.45
CA SER A 370 -26.28 8.16 16.27
C SER A 370 -27.00 6.83 16.00
N VAL A 371 -26.42 5.72 16.48
CA VAL A 371 -27.07 4.40 16.41
C VAL A 371 -28.40 4.40 17.17
N ALA A 372 -28.45 5.05 18.33
CA ALA A 372 -29.67 5.18 19.12
C ALA A 372 -30.78 5.94 18.36
N GLU A 373 -30.43 7.02 17.67
CA GLU A 373 -31.37 7.79 16.85
C GLU A 373 -31.88 6.98 15.65
N ALA A 374 -31.01 6.22 14.98
CA ALA A 374 -31.40 5.32 13.88
C ALA A 374 -32.40 4.25 14.35
N ILE A 375 -32.18 3.66 15.53
CA ILE A 375 -33.14 2.74 16.16
C ILE A 375 -34.47 3.44 16.47
N GLY A 376 -34.44 4.66 17.00
CA GLY A 376 -35.65 5.46 17.23
C GLY A 376 -36.44 5.71 15.94
N ARG A 377 -35.74 5.96 14.82
CA ARG A 377 -36.36 6.06 13.50
C ARG A 377 -37.01 4.75 13.08
N ARG A 378 -36.32 3.62 13.17
CA ARG A 378 -36.88 2.29 12.85
C ARG A 378 -38.21 2.01 13.53
N GLU A 379 -38.37 2.42 14.79
CA GLU A 379 -39.60 2.20 15.55
C GLU A 379 -40.75 3.16 15.21
N THR A 380 -40.46 4.29 14.54
CA THR A 380 -41.44 5.34 14.25
C THR A 380 -41.77 5.48 12.77
N ILE A 381 -40.78 5.26 11.89
CA ILE A 381 -40.86 5.41 10.44
C ILE A 381 -40.11 4.23 9.81
N LEU A 382 -40.87 3.36 9.13
CA LEU A 382 -40.34 2.17 8.46
C LEU A 382 -40.48 2.30 6.94
N ASP A 383 -39.62 3.15 6.36
CA ASP A 383 -39.57 3.45 4.93
C ASP A 383 -38.13 3.41 4.38
N ASP A 384 -38.00 3.50 3.05
CA ASP A 384 -36.73 3.44 2.30
C ASP A 384 -35.92 4.75 2.35
N THR A 385 -36.14 5.61 3.35
CA THR A 385 -35.39 6.86 3.47
C THR A 385 -33.97 6.59 3.93
N GLU A 386 -32.99 7.12 3.19
CA GLU A 386 -31.57 7.01 3.51
C GLU A 386 -31.23 7.83 4.75
N ILE A 387 -30.42 7.22 5.61
CA ILE A 387 -29.86 7.84 6.79
C ILE A 387 -28.36 7.57 6.87
N ALA A 388 -27.60 8.57 7.30
CA ALA A 388 -26.19 8.41 7.61
C ALA A 388 -26.03 8.13 9.10
N VAL A 389 -25.59 6.92 9.46
CA VAL A 389 -25.48 6.49 10.86
C VAL A 389 -24.02 6.44 11.25
N ARG A 390 -23.65 7.14 12.34
CA ARG A 390 -22.32 7.02 12.97
C ARG A 390 -22.33 5.99 14.09
N GLY A 391 -21.20 5.34 14.29
CA GLY A 391 -20.99 4.38 15.36
C GLY A 391 -19.65 3.67 15.23
N TYR A 392 -19.47 2.62 16.01
CA TYR A 392 -18.29 1.77 15.99
C TYR A 392 -18.64 0.44 15.36
N PHE A 393 -18.17 0.25 14.13
CA PHE A 393 -18.42 -0.95 13.34
C PHE A 393 -17.42 -2.05 13.72
N THR A 394 -17.95 -3.23 14.05
CA THR A 394 -17.17 -4.45 14.32
C THR A 394 -17.46 -5.44 13.19
N ALA A 395 -16.44 -5.74 12.40
CA ALA A 395 -16.53 -6.69 11.29
C ALA A 395 -16.71 -8.13 11.80
N PRO A 396 -17.41 -8.99 11.04
CA PRO A 396 -17.58 -10.39 11.40
C PRO A 396 -16.24 -11.14 11.44
N ASN A 397 -16.17 -12.20 12.24
CA ASN A 397 -15.05 -13.14 12.21
C ASN A 397 -15.14 -14.04 10.99
N VAL A 398 -14.37 -13.75 9.95
CA VAL A 398 -14.27 -14.62 8.76
C VAL A 398 -13.54 -15.94 9.04
N GLY A 399 -12.82 -16.05 10.16
CA GLY A 399 -12.03 -17.24 10.54
C GLY A 399 -12.73 -18.20 11.49
N VAL A 400 -13.83 -17.80 12.14
CA VAL A 400 -14.69 -18.73 12.86
C VAL A 400 -15.74 -19.19 11.87
N GLU A 401 -15.58 -20.43 11.37
CA GLU A 401 -16.66 -21.17 10.74
C GLU A 401 -17.77 -21.31 11.78
N LEU A 402 -18.62 -20.28 11.91
CA LEU A 402 -19.89 -20.44 12.58
C LEU A 402 -20.62 -21.53 11.80
N PRO A 403 -21.10 -22.60 12.45
CA PRO A 403 -21.92 -23.60 11.80
C PRO A 403 -23.27 -22.96 11.47
N CYS A 404 -23.28 -22.12 10.44
CA CYS A 404 -24.50 -21.68 9.82
C CYS A 404 -25.06 -22.89 9.09
N PRO A 405 -26.31 -23.30 9.36
CA PRO A 405 -26.93 -24.36 8.58
C PRO A 405 -26.82 -23.99 7.10
N ALA A 406 -26.54 -24.98 6.25
CA ALA A 406 -26.41 -24.79 4.81
C ALA A 406 -27.58 -23.93 4.33
N THR A 407 -27.23 -22.76 3.81
CA THR A 407 -28.17 -21.71 3.46
C THR A 407 -29.15 -22.27 2.44
N PRO A 408 -30.48 -22.25 2.69
CA PRO A 408 -31.44 -22.56 1.65
C PRO A 408 -31.13 -21.69 0.42
N ALA A 409 -31.27 -22.25 -0.78
CA ALA A 409 -30.98 -21.52 -2.03
C ALA A 409 -31.86 -20.27 -2.24
N ASP A 410 -32.88 -20.08 -1.40
CA ASP A 410 -33.94 -19.07 -1.54
C ASP A 410 -33.93 -17.99 -0.44
N ILE A 411 -32.80 -17.71 0.22
CA ILE A 411 -32.74 -16.60 1.18
C ILE A 411 -32.92 -15.25 0.45
N SER A 412 -33.82 -14.42 0.98
CA SER A 412 -34.04 -13.07 0.47
C SER A 412 -32.80 -12.18 0.66
N ALA A 413 -32.59 -11.22 -0.24
CA ALA A 413 -31.45 -10.30 -0.22
C ALA A 413 -31.29 -9.49 1.10
N VAL A 414 -32.35 -9.41 1.90
CA VAL A 414 -32.43 -8.68 3.17
C VAL A 414 -32.73 -9.59 4.36
N GLN A 415 -32.66 -10.90 4.16
CA GLN A 415 -32.72 -11.87 5.24
C GLN A 415 -31.29 -12.23 5.63
N SER A 416 -31.00 -12.22 6.93
CA SER A 416 -29.69 -12.67 7.38
C SER A 416 -29.48 -14.16 7.11
N ARG A 417 -28.26 -14.50 6.66
CA ARG A 417 -27.84 -15.88 6.32
C ARG A 417 -27.49 -16.72 7.54
N CYS A 418 -27.22 -16.07 8.67
CA CYS A 418 -26.88 -16.71 9.94
C CYS A 418 -27.65 -15.98 11.05
N PRO A 419 -27.88 -16.56 12.24
CA PRO A 419 -28.02 -15.70 13.40
C PRO A 419 -26.80 -14.77 13.39
N ASP A 420 -26.99 -13.46 13.53
CA ASP A 420 -25.97 -12.43 13.28
C ASP A 420 -25.16 -12.03 14.53
N PRO A 421 -24.60 -12.89 15.42
CA PRO A 421 -23.97 -12.36 16.63
C PRO A 421 -22.66 -11.63 16.35
N VAL A 422 -22.23 -11.47 15.09
CA VAL A 422 -20.85 -11.12 14.76
C VAL A 422 -20.63 -9.76 14.10
N THR A 423 -21.63 -9.19 13.42
CA THR A 423 -21.52 -7.85 12.82
C THR A 423 -22.35 -6.87 13.61
N TRP A 424 -21.69 -5.87 14.21
CA TRP A 424 -22.37 -4.88 15.03
C TRP A 424 -21.90 -3.48 14.70
N MET A 425 -22.82 -2.54 14.77
CA MET A 425 -22.52 -1.11 14.82
C MET A 425 -23.05 -0.58 16.14
N THR A 426 -22.15 -0.27 17.07
CA THR A 426 -22.50 0.20 18.42
C THR A 426 -22.43 1.73 18.50
N ASP A 427 -23.24 2.36 19.34
CA ASP A 427 -23.22 3.82 19.50
C ASP A 427 -21.90 4.30 20.16
N GLU A 428 -21.42 3.50 21.12
CA GLU A 428 -20.19 3.74 21.87
C GLU A 428 -19.10 2.74 21.50
N LEU A 429 -17.84 3.11 21.75
CA LEU A 429 -16.69 2.24 21.50
C LEU A 429 -16.77 1.03 22.44
N GLU A 430 -17.07 -0.14 21.88
CA GLU A 430 -17.25 -1.35 22.66
C GLU A 430 -16.53 -2.55 22.04
N ARG A 431 -15.58 -3.14 22.78
CA ARG A 431 -14.97 -4.41 22.38
C ARG A 431 -15.93 -5.57 22.65
N LEU A 432 -16.50 -6.13 21.59
CA LEU A 432 -17.47 -7.22 21.65
C LEU A 432 -16.83 -8.61 21.67
N TRP A 433 -15.51 -8.67 21.51
CA TRP A 433 -14.73 -9.91 21.48
C TRP A 433 -13.59 -9.83 22.47
N THR A 434 -13.36 -10.93 23.16
CA THR A 434 -12.23 -11.09 24.09
C THR A 434 -11.55 -12.41 23.79
N ARG A 435 -10.22 -12.40 23.72
CA ARG A 435 -9.42 -13.62 23.62
C ARG A 435 -9.33 -14.29 25.00
N THR A 436 -9.74 -15.55 25.09
CA THR A 436 -9.58 -16.40 26.26
C THR A 436 -8.65 -17.56 25.93
N ASP A 437 -8.23 -18.33 26.94
CA ASP A 437 -7.38 -19.52 26.73
C ASP A 437 -8.08 -20.58 25.85
N ALA A 438 -9.41 -20.56 25.78
CA ALA A 438 -10.23 -21.48 24.99
C ALA A 438 -10.54 -20.98 23.56
N GLY A 439 -10.13 -19.75 23.21
CA GLY A 439 -10.37 -19.16 21.90
C GLY A 439 -10.97 -17.76 21.98
N TRP A 440 -11.92 -17.46 21.08
CA TRP A 440 -12.59 -16.17 21.03
C TRP A 440 -13.96 -16.27 21.69
N GLU A 441 -14.21 -15.41 22.67
CA GLU A 441 -15.54 -15.23 23.27
C GLU A 441 -16.15 -13.94 22.76
N SER A 442 -17.39 -14.02 22.27
CA SER A 442 -18.20 -12.86 21.93
C SER A 442 -19.15 -12.51 23.08
N ARG A 443 -19.47 -11.23 23.19
CA ARG A 443 -20.54 -10.74 24.07
C ARG A 443 -21.47 -9.81 23.28
N PRO A 444 -22.76 -9.76 23.62
CA PRO A 444 -23.66 -8.81 22.99
C PRO A 444 -23.25 -7.36 23.34
N PRO A 445 -23.60 -6.39 22.48
CA PRO A 445 -23.47 -4.98 22.81
C PRO A 445 -24.20 -4.63 24.12
N SER A 446 -23.60 -3.76 24.93
CA SER A 446 -24.19 -3.30 26.19
C SER A 446 -25.14 -2.11 26.05
N GLY A 447 -25.06 -1.40 24.92
CA GLY A 447 -25.87 -0.23 24.59
C GLY A 447 -26.63 -0.36 23.27
N PRO A 448 -27.14 0.77 22.73
CA PRO A 448 -27.77 0.81 21.42
C PRO A 448 -26.83 0.25 20.35
N ALA A 449 -27.31 -0.72 19.58
CA ALA A 449 -26.55 -1.35 18.52
C ALA A 449 -27.46 -1.73 17.34
N LEU A 450 -26.93 -1.56 16.13
CA LEU A 450 -27.51 -2.09 14.90
C LEU A 450 -26.75 -3.33 14.49
N ASN A 451 -27.47 -4.25 13.84
CA ASN A 451 -26.89 -5.34 13.11
C ASN A 451 -27.01 -5.02 11.61
N PRO A 452 -26.02 -4.32 11.03
CA PRO A 452 -26.11 -3.86 9.66
C PRO A 452 -26.03 -5.04 8.67
N LEU A 453 -27.00 -5.12 7.76
CA LEU A 453 -26.96 -6.04 6.64
C LEU A 453 -26.09 -5.44 5.53
N VAL A 454 -24.81 -5.80 5.54
CA VAL A 454 -23.86 -5.46 4.47
C VAL A 454 -24.00 -6.48 3.36
N ARG A 455 -24.44 -6.02 2.18
CA ARG A 455 -24.55 -6.87 1.00
C ARG A 455 -23.17 -7.08 0.36
N PHE A 456 -22.97 -8.22 -0.28
CA PHE A 456 -21.71 -8.54 -0.95
C PHE A 456 -21.39 -7.61 -2.14
N ASP A 457 -22.39 -6.90 -2.65
CA ASP A 457 -22.29 -6.01 -3.80
C ASP A 457 -22.28 -4.53 -3.41
N VAL A 458 -22.09 -4.24 -2.12
CA VAL A 458 -21.91 -2.89 -1.57
C VAL A 458 -20.42 -2.65 -1.34
N PRO A 459 -19.88 -1.50 -1.76
CA PRO A 459 -18.50 -1.14 -1.45
C PRO A 459 -18.35 -0.89 0.04
N PHE A 460 -18.00 -1.95 0.76
CA PHE A 460 -17.87 -1.96 2.20
C PHE A 460 -16.49 -2.49 2.56
N GLU A 461 -15.47 -1.69 2.29
CA GLU A 461 -14.09 -1.98 2.67
C GLU A 461 -13.82 -1.34 4.02
N VAL A 462 -14.11 -2.10 5.08
CA VAL A 462 -13.53 -1.81 6.39
C VAL A 462 -12.18 -2.50 6.43
N PRO A 463 -11.07 -1.79 6.74
CA PRO A 463 -9.78 -2.42 6.96
C PRO A 463 -9.96 -3.64 7.85
N ASN A 464 -9.35 -4.76 7.48
CA ASN A 464 -9.46 -5.99 8.23
C ASN A 464 -8.66 -5.84 9.54
N LEU A 465 -9.24 -5.16 10.54
CA LEU A 465 -8.60 -4.87 11.84
C LEU A 465 -8.68 -6.06 12.81
N TRP A 466 -8.63 -7.28 12.26
CA TRP A 466 -8.44 -8.49 13.04
C TRP A 466 -7.00 -8.52 13.53
N ASN A 467 -6.79 -8.29 14.83
CA ASN A 467 -5.49 -8.47 15.47
C ASN A 467 -5.56 -9.58 16.53
N ASP A 468 -4.46 -9.82 17.23
CA ASP A 468 -4.36 -10.82 18.31
C ASP A 468 -5.34 -10.58 19.49
N THR A 469 -6.02 -9.43 19.53
CA THR A 469 -7.03 -9.04 20.54
C THR A 469 -8.46 -9.00 20.01
N GLY A 470 -8.68 -9.29 18.72
CA GLY A 470 -9.99 -9.49 18.09
C GLY A 470 -10.25 -8.46 16.99
N PRO A 471 -11.47 -8.39 16.46
CA PRO A 471 -11.86 -7.29 15.59
C PRO A 471 -11.93 -6.02 16.45
N ASN A 472 -11.06 -5.06 16.18
CA ASN A 472 -11.15 -3.75 16.80
C ASN A 472 -12.34 -2.98 16.20
N PRO A 473 -13.28 -2.48 17.03
CA PRO A 473 -14.35 -1.63 16.53
C PRO A 473 -13.77 -0.37 15.90
N MET A 474 -14.22 -0.06 14.69
CA MET A 474 -13.74 1.11 13.95
C MET A 474 -14.82 2.19 13.91
N PRO A 475 -14.51 3.45 14.21
CA PRO A 475 -15.46 4.53 14.01
C PRO A 475 -15.79 4.64 12.51
N ALA A 476 -17.07 4.52 12.17
CA ALA A 476 -17.56 4.52 10.81
C ALA A 476 -18.84 5.36 10.69
N VAL A 477 -19.08 5.89 9.49
CA VAL A 477 -20.38 6.39 9.07
C VAL A 477 -20.84 5.55 7.88
N VAL A 478 -21.99 4.91 8.05
CA VAL A 478 -22.61 4.08 7.02
C VAL A 478 -23.85 4.79 6.49
N LEU A 479 -24.06 4.70 5.19
CA LEU A 479 -25.29 5.08 4.52
C LEU A 479 -26.15 3.84 4.34
N GLY A 480 -27.43 3.94 4.69
CA GLY A 480 -28.39 2.85 4.51
C GLY A 480 -29.80 3.24 4.91
N HIS A 481 -30.71 2.27 4.85
CA HIS A 481 -32.13 2.47 5.10
C HIS A 481 -32.78 1.30 5.86
N PHE A 482 -33.98 1.55 6.37
CA PHE A 482 -34.91 0.51 6.83
C PHE A 482 -36.00 0.29 5.77
N GLY A 483 -36.95 -0.59 6.00
CA GLY A 483 -38.12 -0.72 5.13
C GLY A 483 -37.81 -1.17 3.70
N ASP A 484 -36.68 -1.86 3.49
CA ASP A 484 -36.24 -2.28 2.16
C ASP A 484 -37.32 -3.05 1.42
N ARG A 485 -37.60 -2.64 0.18
CA ARG A 485 -38.65 -3.24 -0.67
C ARG A 485 -38.49 -4.75 -0.88
N ARG A 486 -37.26 -5.26 -0.81
CA ARG A 486 -36.94 -6.69 -0.98
C ARG A 486 -37.40 -7.51 0.22
N ALA A 487 -37.77 -6.88 1.34
CA ALA A 487 -38.39 -7.55 2.46
C ALA A 487 -39.72 -8.24 2.10
N ALA A 488 -40.40 -7.79 1.03
CA ALA A 488 -41.60 -8.46 0.51
C ALA A 488 -41.32 -9.88 -0.03
N ALA A 489 -40.06 -10.20 -0.35
CA ALA A 489 -39.64 -11.54 -0.77
C ALA A 489 -39.21 -12.43 0.41
N CYS A 490 -39.21 -11.92 1.66
CA CYS A 490 -38.93 -12.75 2.82
C CYS A 490 -40.09 -13.71 3.12
N PRO A 491 -39.81 -14.95 3.57
CA PRO A 491 -40.86 -15.88 3.97
C PRO A 491 -41.55 -15.40 5.24
N GLU A 492 -42.88 -15.54 5.33
CA GLU A 492 -43.62 -15.34 6.57
C GLU A 492 -43.12 -16.29 7.67
N PRO A 493 -42.97 -15.85 8.94
CA PRO A 493 -43.32 -14.54 9.51
C PRO A 493 -42.19 -13.49 9.44
N SER A 494 -41.14 -13.71 8.64
CA SER A 494 -39.89 -12.95 8.65
C SER A 494 -39.97 -11.59 7.95
N VAL A 495 -41.07 -11.29 7.24
CA VAL A 495 -41.24 -10.03 6.47
C VAL A 495 -41.01 -8.81 7.36
N GLU A 496 -41.60 -8.77 8.55
CA GLU A 496 -41.43 -7.65 9.49
C GLU A 496 -39.98 -7.53 9.99
N GLY A 497 -39.32 -8.66 10.25
CA GLY A 497 -37.90 -8.69 10.61
C GLY A 497 -37.02 -8.14 9.49
N CYS A 498 -37.29 -8.53 8.24
CA CYS A 498 -36.61 -8.02 7.06
C CYS A 498 -36.84 -6.52 6.83
N ARG A 499 -38.06 -6.01 7.06
CA ARG A 499 -38.34 -4.57 6.96
C ARG A 499 -37.62 -3.77 8.05
N ARG A 500 -37.44 -4.35 9.24
CA ARG A 500 -36.72 -3.72 10.36
C ARG A 500 -35.20 -3.85 10.25
N ALA A 501 -34.68 -4.65 9.34
CA ALA A 501 -33.25 -4.76 9.14
C ALA A 501 -32.69 -3.46 8.57
N PHE A 502 -31.53 -3.04 9.08
CA PHE A 502 -30.82 -1.89 8.53
C PHE A 502 -29.94 -2.37 7.38
N VAL A 503 -30.33 -2.03 6.15
CA VAL A 503 -29.59 -2.41 4.95
C VAL A 503 -28.56 -1.33 4.66
N VAL A 504 -27.30 -1.73 4.54
CA VAL A 504 -26.21 -0.79 4.20
C VAL A 504 -26.07 -0.67 2.69
N ASP A 505 -26.02 0.55 2.19
CA ASP A 505 -25.84 0.88 0.77
C ASP A 505 -24.44 1.42 0.47
N ALA A 506 -23.77 2.06 1.44
CA ALA A 506 -22.37 2.47 1.32
C ALA A 506 -21.68 2.67 2.67
N LEU A 507 -20.38 2.40 2.73
CA LEU A 507 -19.49 2.98 3.73
C LEU A 507 -19.03 4.35 3.20
N VAL A 508 -19.33 5.44 3.91
CA VAL A 508 -19.08 6.81 3.43
C VAL A 508 -17.97 7.54 4.22
N TRP A 509 -17.65 7.05 5.42
CA TRP A 509 -16.54 7.54 6.23
C TRP A 509 -16.05 6.45 7.18
N ALA A 510 -14.75 6.38 7.40
CA ALA A 510 -14.11 5.43 8.31
C ALA A 510 -12.81 6.01 8.89
N ALA A 511 -12.60 5.85 10.19
CA ALA A 511 -11.33 6.16 10.87
C ALA A 511 -10.75 7.56 10.53
N GLY A 512 -11.59 8.59 10.52
CA GLY A 512 -11.16 9.97 10.24
C GLY A 512 -11.04 10.32 8.76
N ARG A 513 -11.40 9.42 7.85
CA ARG A 513 -11.30 9.64 6.40
C ARG A 513 -12.64 9.40 5.72
N SER A 514 -12.98 10.26 4.76
CA SER A 514 -14.02 9.94 3.80
C SER A 514 -13.56 8.77 2.95
N THR A 515 -14.42 7.76 2.78
CA THR A 515 -14.16 6.73 1.79
C THR A 515 -14.39 7.34 0.41
N PRO A 516 -13.61 6.96 -0.61
CA PRO A 516 -13.90 7.34 -1.97
C PRO A 516 -15.35 6.95 -2.27
N LEU A 517 -16.13 7.88 -2.84
CA LEU A 517 -17.54 7.65 -3.19
C LEU A 517 -17.70 6.96 -4.55
N ALA A 518 -16.59 6.73 -5.27
CA ALA A 518 -16.55 5.99 -6.53
C ALA A 518 -15.78 4.64 -6.46
N PRO A 519 -15.99 3.78 -5.45
CA PRO A 519 -15.41 2.44 -5.46
C PRO A 519 -16.25 1.57 -6.40
N VAL A 520 -15.59 0.97 -7.40
CA VAL A 520 -16.24 -0.02 -8.27
C VAL A 520 -16.04 -1.40 -7.68
N VAL A 521 -17.12 -2.01 -7.18
CA VAL A 521 -17.08 -3.39 -6.70
C VAL A 521 -17.18 -4.33 -7.89
N ARG A 522 -16.21 -5.23 -8.09
CA ARG A 522 -16.22 -6.18 -9.21
C ARG A 522 -16.27 -7.62 -8.71
N THR A 523 -17.41 -8.27 -8.93
CA THR A 523 -17.58 -9.73 -8.71
C THR A 523 -17.71 -10.51 -10.03
N ALA A 524 -17.68 -9.79 -11.15
CA ALA A 524 -17.58 -10.34 -12.50
C ALA A 524 -16.62 -9.49 -13.34
N GLU A 525 -16.10 -10.10 -14.41
CA GLU A 525 -15.30 -9.40 -15.41
C GLU A 525 -16.22 -8.56 -16.31
N ALA A 526 -15.85 -7.29 -16.47
CA ALA A 526 -16.57 -6.34 -17.33
C ALA A 526 -15.63 -5.89 -18.45
N THR A 527 -16.18 -5.68 -19.63
CA THR A 527 -15.48 -5.14 -20.80
C THR A 527 -15.58 -3.63 -20.90
N GLU A 528 -16.62 -3.04 -20.31
CA GLU A 528 -16.79 -1.58 -20.26
C GLU A 528 -15.97 -0.94 -19.14
N SER A 529 -15.55 0.31 -19.36
CA SER A 529 -14.98 1.14 -18.31
C SER A 529 -16.05 1.79 -17.44
N ASP A 530 -15.68 2.11 -16.21
CA ASP A 530 -16.55 2.76 -15.21
C ASP A 530 -17.14 4.07 -15.76
N ASP A 531 -16.29 4.91 -16.35
CA ASP A 531 -16.72 6.17 -16.98
C ASP A 531 -17.72 5.97 -18.12
N ALA A 532 -17.64 4.87 -18.87
CA ALA A 532 -18.56 4.61 -19.97
C ALA A 532 -19.97 4.30 -19.44
N VAL A 533 -20.05 3.48 -18.39
CA VAL A 533 -21.28 3.12 -17.69
C VAL A 533 -21.89 4.35 -17.04
N GLU A 534 -21.07 5.15 -16.36
CA GLU A 534 -21.51 6.37 -15.70
C GLU A 534 -22.03 7.41 -16.70
N ARG A 535 -21.32 7.66 -17.81
CA ARG A 535 -21.79 8.55 -18.88
C ARG A 535 -23.11 8.07 -19.47
N ARG A 536 -23.26 6.77 -19.71
CA ARG A 536 -24.53 6.19 -20.19
C ARG A 536 -25.64 6.45 -19.19
N PHE A 537 -25.41 6.20 -17.91
CA PHE A 537 -26.40 6.42 -16.85
C PHE A 537 -26.82 7.90 -16.76
N ARG A 538 -25.85 8.82 -16.68
CA ARG A 538 -26.12 10.27 -16.63
C ARG A 538 -26.88 10.75 -17.86
N LYS A 539 -26.51 10.24 -19.05
CA LYS A 539 -27.20 10.57 -20.31
C LYS A 539 -28.66 10.13 -20.33
N VAL A 540 -28.97 8.92 -19.84
CA VAL A 540 -30.33 8.37 -19.87
C VAL A 540 -31.21 9.00 -18.79
N THR A 541 -30.66 9.21 -17.59
CA THR A 541 -31.42 9.73 -16.45
C THR A 541 -31.57 11.25 -16.46
N GLY A 542 -30.65 11.97 -17.11
CA GLY A 542 -30.56 13.42 -17.02
C GLY A 542 -30.18 13.91 -15.62
N LEU A 543 -29.86 13.00 -14.70
CA LEU A 543 -29.51 13.34 -13.33
C LEU A 543 -28.05 13.82 -13.29
N VAL A 544 -27.87 15.04 -12.80
CA VAL A 544 -26.56 15.59 -12.42
C VAL A 544 -26.37 15.30 -10.94
N VAL A 545 -26.14 14.04 -10.62
CA VAL A 545 -26.15 13.54 -9.25
C VAL A 545 -24.81 12.91 -8.93
N GLU A 546 -24.22 13.41 -7.86
CA GLU A 546 -23.12 12.78 -7.13
C GLU A 546 -23.64 12.56 -5.71
N PRO A 547 -23.40 11.39 -5.10
CA PRO A 547 -22.52 10.31 -5.55
C PRO A 547 -23.18 9.21 -6.40
N ILE A 548 -22.35 8.54 -7.22
CA ILE A 548 -22.69 7.33 -7.98
C ILE A 548 -21.74 6.21 -7.54
N TRP A 549 -22.29 5.05 -7.14
CA TRP A 549 -21.51 3.85 -6.83
C TRP A 549 -21.81 2.77 -7.86
N LEU A 550 -20.76 2.10 -8.34
CA LEU A 550 -20.86 1.09 -9.39
C LEU A 550 -20.52 -0.29 -8.83
N THR A 551 -21.35 -1.28 -9.17
CA THR A 551 -21.05 -2.68 -8.88
C THR A 551 -21.22 -3.53 -10.13
N VAL A 552 -20.24 -4.36 -10.46
CA VAL A 552 -20.33 -5.37 -11.51
C VAL A 552 -20.56 -6.73 -10.89
N VAL A 553 -21.62 -7.40 -11.31
CA VAL A 553 -21.98 -8.75 -10.86
C VAL A 553 -22.24 -9.69 -12.02
N LYS A 554 -22.12 -10.99 -11.78
CA LYS A 554 -22.58 -11.99 -12.76
C LYS A 554 -24.09 -11.88 -12.88
N GLY A 555 -24.62 -12.03 -14.09
CA GLY A 555 -26.07 -11.99 -14.30
C GLY A 555 -26.82 -12.99 -13.39
N SER A 556 -26.26 -14.18 -13.20
CA SER A 556 -26.80 -15.21 -12.30
C SER A 556 -27.06 -14.72 -10.87
N ASN A 557 -26.33 -13.70 -10.40
CA ASN A 557 -26.43 -13.17 -9.05
C ASN A 557 -27.48 -12.04 -8.93
N VAL A 558 -27.99 -11.50 -10.04
CA VAL A 558 -28.96 -10.39 -10.02
C VAL A 558 -30.23 -10.76 -9.27
N ARG A 559 -30.68 -12.02 -9.36
CA ARG A 559 -31.88 -12.48 -8.63
C ARG A 559 -31.69 -12.45 -7.12
N GLU A 560 -30.51 -12.80 -6.63
CA GLU A 560 -30.17 -12.78 -5.20
C GLU A 560 -30.05 -11.34 -4.68
N ILE A 561 -29.60 -10.43 -5.53
CA ILE A 561 -29.38 -9.02 -5.22
C ILE A 561 -30.68 -8.22 -5.26
N GLU A 562 -31.39 -8.28 -6.38
CA GLU A 562 -32.58 -7.49 -6.73
C GLU A 562 -33.61 -8.40 -7.41
N PRO A 563 -34.33 -9.24 -6.63
CA PRO A 563 -35.28 -10.22 -7.16
C PRO A 563 -36.30 -9.62 -8.13
N TRP A 564 -36.77 -8.42 -7.82
CA TRP A 564 -37.72 -7.68 -8.65
C TRP A 564 -37.12 -7.27 -10.00
N ALA A 565 -35.86 -6.78 -10.03
CA ALA A 565 -35.21 -6.44 -11.30
C ALA A 565 -34.98 -7.68 -12.17
N ALA A 566 -34.65 -8.83 -11.53
CA ALA A 566 -34.50 -10.11 -12.21
C ALA A 566 -35.83 -10.64 -12.79
N GLU A 567 -36.97 -10.32 -12.17
CA GLU A 567 -38.30 -10.65 -12.68
C GLU A 567 -38.70 -9.75 -13.85
N GLN A 568 -38.49 -8.44 -13.72
CA GLN A 568 -38.88 -7.46 -14.76
C GLN A 568 -37.97 -7.48 -15.99
N ALA A 569 -36.70 -7.88 -15.84
CA ALA A 569 -35.72 -7.96 -16.91
C ALA A 569 -34.93 -9.29 -16.87
N PRO A 570 -35.53 -10.42 -17.30
CA PRO A 570 -34.90 -11.74 -17.28
C PRO A 570 -33.61 -11.86 -18.12
N GLU A 571 -33.34 -10.92 -19.02
CA GLU A 571 -32.05 -10.79 -19.71
C GLU A 571 -30.89 -10.46 -18.77
N LEU A 572 -31.14 -9.73 -17.68
CA LEU A 572 -30.11 -9.43 -16.67
C LEU A 572 -29.57 -10.72 -16.05
N THR A 573 -30.44 -11.71 -15.79
CA THR A 573 -30.02 -12.97 -15.15
C THR A 573 -29.21 -13.89 -16.04
N ARG A 574 -29.26 -13.67 -17.36
CA ARG A 574 -28.53 -14.46 -18.36
C ARG A 574 -27.23 -13.80 -18.84
N ALA A 575 -26.99 -12.55 -18.46
CA ALA A 575 -25.80 -11.81 -18.86
C ALA A 575 -24.53 -12.34 -18.16
N GLY A 576 -23.39 -12.25 -18.84
CA GLY A 576 -22.08 -12.57 -18.23
C GLY A 576 -21.70 -11.60 -17.12
N ALA A 577 -21.99 -10.31 -17.33
CA ALA A 577 -21.81 -9.24 -16.37
C ALA A 577 -22.94 -8.21 -16.46
N VAL A 578 -23.36 -7.71 -15.30
CA VAL A 578 -24.38 -6.67 -15.12
C VAL A 578 -23.80 -5.60 -14.21
N TRP A 579 -23.88 -4.35 -14.67
CA TRP A 579 -23.59 -3.17 -13.88
C TRP A 579 -24.82 -2.75 -13.10
N LEU A 580 -24.64 -2.57 -11.79
CA LEU A 580 -25.59 -1.92 -10.89
C LEU A 580 -25.05 -0.52 -10.62
N VAL A 581 -25.87 0.48 -10.93
CA VAL A 581 -25.55 1.89 -10.74
C VAL A 581 -26.44 2.41 -9.63
N ARG A 582 -25.87 2.66 -8.46
CA ARG A 582 -26.61 3.22 -7.32
C ARG A 582 -26.35 4.71 -7.25
N VAL A 583 -27.39 5.45 -6.91
CA VAL A 583 -27.35 6.91 -6.85
C VAL A 583 -28.22 7.41 -5.72
N LEU A 584 -27.67 8.31 -4.90
CA LEU A 584 -28.47 9.05 -3.93
C LEU A 584 -29.26 10.14 -4.65
N VAL A 585 -30.59 10.08 -4.57
CA VAL A 585 -31.49 11.11 -5.11
C VAL A 585 -32.40 11.65 -4.02
N ARG A 586 -32.92 12.87 -4.20
CA ARG A 586 -33.93 13.47 -3.31
C ARG A 586 -35.27 13.46 -4.01
N LEU A 587 -36.27 12.80 -3.43
CA LEU A 587 -37.64 12.79 -3.92
C LEU A 587 -38.44 14.00 -3.40
N ASP A 588 -39.67 14.16 -3.90
CA ASP A 588 -40.63 15.18 -3.45
C ASP A 588 -40.62 15.31 -1.91
N GLY A 589 -40.29 16.51 -1.42
CA GLY A 589 -40.14 16.77 0.02
C GLY A 589 -38.73 16.53 0.58
N ASP A 590 -37.70 16.55 -0.28
CA ASP A 590 -36.28 16.48 0.10
C ASP A 590 -35.85 15.12 0.71
N ARG A 591 -36.69 14.09 0.52
CA ARG A 591 -36.46 12.75 1.09
C ARG A 591 -35.33 12.04 0.34
N PRO A 592 -34.18 11.77 0.98
CA PRO A 592 -33.07 11.11 0.34
C PRO A 592 -33.35 9.61 0.20
N VAL A 593 -33.11 9.05 -0.98
CA VAL A 593 -33.28 7.63 -1.29
C VAL A 593 -32.16 7.16 -2.21
N VAL A 594 -31.63 5.95 -2.02
CA VAL A 594 -30.81 5.33 -3.07
C VAL A 594 -31.71 4.75 -4.15
N ARG A 595 -31.35 5.00 -5.41
CA ARG A 595 -31.97 4.39 -6.59
C ARG A 595 -30.95 3.57 -7.35
N THR A 596 -31.38 2.38 -7.75
CA THR A 596 -30.54 1.42 -8.49
C THR A 596 -31.00 1.35 -9.94
N GLY A 597 -30.06 1.63 -10.85
CA GLY A 597 -30.14 1.29 -12.25
C GLY A 597 -29.31 0.06 -12.59
N TYR A 598 -29.62 -0.57 -13.72
CA TYR A 598 -29.00 -1.79 -14.20
C TYR A 598 -28.64 -1.63 -15.66
N THR A 599 -27.50 -2.16 -16.09
CA THR A 599 -27.16 -2.26 -17.51
C THR A 599 -26.28 -3.48 -17.76
N ILE A 600 -26.53 -4.21 -18.85
CA ILE A 600 -25.70 -5.36 -19.24
C ILE A 600 -24.38 -4.80 -19.76
N ASP A 601 -23.27 -5.41 -19.38
CA ASP A 601 -21.94 -5.03 -19.87
C ASP A 601 -21.87 -5.12 -21.41
N GLY A 602 -21.41 -4.04 -22.04
CA GLY A 602 -21.41 -3.83 -23.49
C GLY A 602 -22.79 -3.50 -24.09
N GLY A 603 -23.84 -3.43 -23.27
CA GLY A 603 -25.22 -3.22 -23.67
C GLY A 603 -25.62 -1.74 -23.78
N GLY A 604 -26.60 -1.43 -24.63
CA GLY A 604 -27.16 -0.07 -24.76
C GLY A 604 -28.31 0.23 -23.79
N THR A 605 -28.94 -0.80 -23.23
CA THR A 605 -30.15 -0.67 -22.43
C THR A 605 -29.84 -0.38 -20.96
N LEU A 606 -30.59 0.56 -20.37
CA LEU A 606 -30.59 0.86 -18.94
C LEU A 606 -31.99 0.57 -18.38
N TRP A 607 -32.04 -0.21 -17.29
CA TRP A 607 -33.25 -0.43 -16.50
C TRP A 607 -33.11 0.37 -15.20
N ILE A 608 -34.17 1.02 -14.72
CA ILE A 608 -34.13 1.80 -13.47
C ILE A 608 -35.30 1.35 -12.60
N GLY A 609 -35.10 1.13 -11.30
CA GLY A 609 -36.20 0.83 -10.39
C GLY A 609 -37.20 2.00 -10.31
N VAL A 610 -38.43 1.80 -10.79
CA VAL A 610 -39.43 2.88 -10.90
C VAL A 610 -40.41 2.82 -9.71
N ASP A 611 -40.09 3.58 -8.67
CA ASP A 611 -41.09 4.27 -7.85
C ASP A 611 -41.09 5.78 -8.13
N ALA A 612 -40.29 6.23 -9.10
CA ALA A 612 -40.25 7.62 -9.54
C ALA A 612 -41.39 7.88 -10.52
N VAL A 613 -42.27 8.80 -10.15
CA VAL A 613 -43.07 9.59 -11.07
C VAL A 613 -42.12 10.21 -12.11
N VAL A 614 -41.89 9.54 -13.25
CA VAL A 614 -41.67 10.06 -14.62
C VAL A 614 -41.34 8.85 -15.51
N ALA A 615 -42.29 8.54 -16.40
CA ALA A 615 -42.26 7.56 -17.49
C ALA A 615 -42.55 6.07 -17.15
N PRO A 616 -43.52 5.44 -17.86
CA PRO A 616 -43.78 4.02 -17.72
C PRO A 616 -42.57 3.20 -18.17
N TRP A 617 -42.29 2.13 -17.44
CA TRP A 617 -41.45 1.01 -17.88
C TRP A 617 -41.76 0.69 -19.35
N GLY A 618 -40.74 0.67 -20.20
CA GLY A 618 -40.86 0.10 -21.55
C GLY A 618 -40.68 1.03 -22.74
N ARG A 619 -40.19 2.28 -22.59
CA ARG A 619 -39.48 2.87 -23.73
C ARG A 619 -38.05 2.31 -23.78
N ARG A 620 -37.82 1.38 -24.70
CA ARG A 620 -36.50 1.28 -25.34
C ARG A 620 -36.20 2.68 -25.88
N LEU A 621 -35.23 3.37 -25.29
CA LEU A 621 -34.61 4.54 -25.92
C LEU A 621 -33.56 4.07 -26.92
#